data_AF-A0A2N9I9D0-F1
#
_entry.id   AF-A0A2N9I9D0-F1
#
_cell.length_a   1.000
_cell.length_b   1.000
_cell.length_c   1.000
_cell.angle_alpha   90.00
_cell.angle_beta   90.00
_cell.angle_gamma   90.00
#
_symmetry.space_group_name_H-M   'P 1'
#
loop_
_entity.id
_entity.type
_entity.pdbx_description
1 polymer ?
#
loop_
_entity_poly.entity_id
_entity_poly.type
_entity_poly.pdbx_seq_one_letter_code
_entity_poly.pdbx_strand_id
1 'polypeptide(L)'
;MTLNARALVLLHILIRSLLGAFSASHGTESEISCLRSVRESLEDPLDKLTSWTFHNHKEGAICKYVGVTCNLDPEYYGIIIPQRIVRSIQLANMGLKGEFPRGIENCTGLLSLDLSGNEISGSIPHNINEALPSVIMLNLSNNQLSGEIPSSIGSCHNLEVLKLDNNRLRGRVPQQLSQLNSLRIFSADNNSGLCGEPLEDCKEDRWAAFEVSFKRGFEVGFGVFASLYTAFLMYYILWVVLGSKKMMMETRRESRENKGKEVDQVTYWPTKGVHQEESIKECKMANYLIHRFPSCREWLPK
;
A
#
# COMPACT_ATOMS: atom_id res chain seq x y z
N MET A 1 35.88 48.30 57.99
CA MET A 1 34.66 47.50 58.19
C MET A 1 34.49 46.59 56.98
N THR A 2 34.98 45.36 57.07
CA THR A 2 34.84 44.37 56.01
C THR A 2 33.44 43.79 56.09
N LEU A 3 32.62 44.00 55.04
CA LEU A 3 31.30 43.35 54.98
C LEU A 3 31.52 41.84 54.94
N ASN A 4 30.98 41.15 55.94
CA ASN A 4 31.11 39.70 56.08
C ASN A 4 30.50 39.01 54.85
N ALA A 5 31.12 37.94 54.34
CA ALA A 5 30.66 37.24 53.14
C ALA A 5 29.18 36.81 53.21
N ARG A 6 28.68 36.53 54.42
CA ARG A 6 27.26 36.25 54.70
C ARG A 6 26.32 37.44 54.43
N ALA A 7 26.78 38.68 54.67
CA ALA A 7 26.01 39.89 54.40
C ALA A 7 25.92 40.20 52.89
N LEU A 8 26.97 39.90 52.11
CA LEU A 8 26.96 40.00 50.65
C LEU A 8 26.02 38.98 50.00
N VAL A 9 25.99 37.74 50.51
CA VAL A 9 25.05 36.72 50.05
C VAL A 9 23.61 37.11 50.38
N LEU A 10 23.34 37.62 51.58
CA LEU A 10 22.01 38.12 51.95
C LEU A 10 21.59 39.33 51.13
N LEU A 11 22.51 40.25 50.82
CA LEU A 11 22.24 41.41 49.96
C LEU A 11 21.93 40.97 48.52
N HIS A 12 22.61 39.96 47.98
CA HIS A 12 22.28 39.40 46.66
C HIS A 12 20.95 38.65 46.65
N ILE A 13 20.60 37.93 47.73
CA ILE A 13 19.29 37.29 47.87
C ILE A 13 18.18 38.36 47.96
N LEU A 14 18.41 39.45 48.71
CA LEU A 14 17.47 40.56 48.85
C LEU A 14 17.33 41.40 47.56
N ILE A 15 18.42 41.59 46.81
CA ILE A 15 18.37 42.26 45.49
C ILE A 15 17.66 41.37 44.47
N ARG A 16 17.84 40.04 44.51
CA ARG A 16 17.08 39.10 43.66
C ARG A 16 15.60 39.02 44.03
N SER A 17 15.23 39.20 45.29
CA SER A 17 13.83 39.27 45.70
C SER A 17 13.18 40.63 45.41
N LEU A 18 13.94 41.73 45.45
CA LEU A 18 13.47 43.08 45.11
C LEU A 18 13.40 43.35 43.59
N LEU A 19 14.27 42.73 42.78
CA LEU A 19 14.21 42.78 41.31
C LEU A 19 13.16 41.82 40.72
N GLY A 20 12.39 41.11 41.55
CA GLY A 20 11.25 40.29 41.13
C GLY A 20 10.00 41.10 40.75
N ALA A 21 10.03 42.43 40.82
CA ALA A 21 8.89 43.30 40.55
C ALA A 21 9.04 44.05 39.22
N PHE A 22 8.98 43.31 38.11
CA PHE A 22 8.48 43.83 36.83
C PHE A 22 7.88 42.66 36.05
N SER A 23 6.68 42.24 36.46
CA SER A 23 5.97 41.12 35.86
C SER A 23 4.96 41.67 34.86
N ALA A 24 5.38 41.90 33.61
CA ALA A 24 4.41 41.81 32.53
C ALA A 24 3.94 40.34 32.43
N SER A 25 2.64 40.16 32.20
CA SER A 25 1.98 38.85 32.15
C SER A 25 2.37 38.13 30.85
N HIS A 26 3.17 37.07 30.94
CA HIS A 26 3.71 36.34 29.78
C HIS A 26 3.28 34.87 29.77
N GLY A 27 3.21 34.26 28.59
CA GLY A 27 3.25 32.80 28.47
C GLY A 27 4.55 32.24 29.02
N THR A 28 4.61 30.93 29.28
CA THR A 28 5.90 30.30 29.61
C THR A 28 6.84 30.39 28.39
N GLU A 29 8.15 30.30 28.62
CA GLU A 29 9.16 30.35 27.55
C GLU A 29 8.90 29.28 26.48
N SER A 30 8.41 28.10 26.87
CA SER A 30 8.01 27.02 25.97
C SER A 30 6.85 27.40 25.04
N GLU A 31 5.83 28.09 25.56
CA GLU A 31 4.64 28.50 24.80
C GLU A 31 4.98 29.62 23.81
N ILE A 32 5.82 30.57 24.22
CA ILE A 32 6.33 31.63 23.32
C ILE A 32 7.19 31.01 22.21
N SER A 33 8.07 30.06 22.57
CA SER A 33 8.90 29.34 21.61
C SER A 33 8.05 28.55 20.62
N CYS A 34 7.02 27.85 21.10
CA CYS A 34 6.08 27.13 20.26
C CYS A 34 5.41 28.05 19.23
N LEU A 35 4.76 29.13 19.66
CA LEU A 35 4.05 30.03 18.75
C LEU A 35 5.01 30.75 17.78
N ARG A 36 6.25 31.02 18.20
CA ARG A 36 7.29 31.54 17.30
C ARG A 36 7.60 30.52 16.21
N SER A 37 7.87 29.27 16.57
CA SER A 37 8.17 28.21 15.60
C SER A 37 6.99 27.91 14.68
N VAL A 38 5.76 27.98 15.18
CA VAL A 38 4.54 27.87 14.36
C VAL A 38 4.49 28.99 13.32
N ARG A 39 4.71 30.26 13.74
CA ARG A 39 4.74 31.40 12.82
C ARG A 39 5.85 31.28 11.78
N GLU A 40 7.04 30.85 12.20
CA GLU A 40 8.20 30.69 11.31
C GLU A 40 8.04 29.53 10.32
N SER A 41 7.24 28.52 10.66
CA SER A 41 6.95 27.37 9.78
C SER A 41 5.89 27.67 8.72
N LEU A 42 5.03 28.65 8.98
CA LEU A 42 3.90 29.00 8.11
C LEU A 42 4.25 30.20 7.24
N GLU A 43 3.97 30.08 5.96
CA GLU A 43 4.04 31.20 5.03
C GLU A 43 2.70 31.96 5.07
N ASP A 44 2.72 33.26 5.37
CA ASP A 44 1.53 34.11 5.50
C ASP A 44 1.52 35.22 4.44
N PRO A 45 1.13 34.92 3.19
CA PRO A 45 1.15 35.90 2.10
C PRO A 45 0.09 37.00 2.24
N LEU A 46 -0.87 36.84 3.16
CA LEU A 46 -1.99 37.77 3.36
C LEU A 46 -1.88 38.56 4.67
N ASP A 47 -0.74 38.46 5.36
CA ASP A 47 -0.42 39.16 6.60
C ASP A 47 -1.49 38.98 7.70
N LYS A 48 -2.11 37.78 7.77
CA LYS A 48 -3.14 37.44 8.76
C LYS A 48 -2.58 37.28 10.18
N LEU A 49 -1.31 36.91 10.32
CA LEU A 49 -0.61 36.68 11.58
C LEU A 49 0.15 37.92 12.07
N THR A 50 -0.21 39.12 11.60
CA THR A 50 0.44 40.39 12.01
C THR A 50 0.44 40.64 13.52
N SER A 51 -0.56 40.13 14.25
CA SER A 51 -0.61 40.27 15.72
C SER A 51 0.47 39.45 16.45
N TRP A 52 1.07 38.44 15.80
CA TRP A 52 2.01 37.50 16.40
C TRP A 52 3.42 38.10 16.48
N THR A 53 3.63 39.12 17.29
CA THR A 53 4.92 39.85 17.38
C THR A 53 5.83 39.30 18.47
N PHE A 54 7.10 39.01 18.16
CA PHE A 54 8.04 38.38 19.12
C PHE A 54 9.32 39.21 19.38
N HIS A 55 9.26 40.53 19.23
CA HIS A 55 10.43 41.43 19.15
C HIS A 55 11.32 41.47 20.40
N ASN A 56 10.79 41.06 21.55
CA ASN A 56 11.57 40.76 22.74
C ASN A 56 11.14 39.38 23.24
N HIS A 57 12.04 38.58 23.81
CA HIS A 57 11.75 37.28 24.47
C HIS A 57 10.73 37.41 25.66
N LYS A 58 10.11 38.57 25.80
CA LYS A 58 9.25 39.06 26.87
C LYS A 58 8.18 40.04 26.37
N GLU A 59 7.77 40.08 25.10
CA GLU A 59 6.70 41.01 24.70
C GLU A 59 5.62 40.33 23.86
N GLY A 60 4.38 40.51 24.33
CA GLY A 60 3.16 39.92 23.77
C GLY A 60 2.41 39.10 24.83
N ALA A 61 1.17 39.50 25.14
CA ALA A 61 0.21 38.60 25.73
C ALA A 61 -0.20 37.59 24.65
N ILE A 62 0.52 36.47 24.52
CA ILE A 62 0.32 35.47 23.46
C ILE A 62 -1.15 35.03 23.29
N CYS A 63 -1.96 35.11 24.35
CA CYS A 63 -3.39 34.84 24.35
C CYS A 63 -4.25 35.91 23.64
N LYS A 64 -3.66 37.03 23.24
CA LYS A 64 -4.29 38.08 22.42
C LYS A 64 -3.97 37.91 20.94
N TYR A 65 -3.12 36.95 20.58
CA TYR A 65 -2.80 36.70 19.19
C TYR A 65 -4.04 36.16 18.47
N VAL A 66 -4.19 36.59 17.21
CA VAL A 66 -5.25 36.10 16.33
C VAL A 66 -5.21 34.57 16.34
N GLY A 67 -6.36 33.97 16.64
CA GLY A 67 -6.53 32.52 16.68
C GLY A 67 -5.97 31.81 17.92
N VAL A 68 -5.34 32.50 18.88
CA VAL A 68 -4.76 31.86 20.07
C VAL A 68 -5.69 32.03 21.26
N THR A 69 -6.06 30.91 21.89
CA THR A 69 -6.82 30.89 23.14
C THR A 69 -6.00 30.22 24.24
N CYS A 70 -5.87 30.88 25.39
CA CYS A 70 -5.26 30.32 26.60
C CYS A 70 -6.31 29.93 27.64
N ASN A 71 -5.91 29.18 28.67
CA ASN A 71 -6.77 28.96 29.85
C ASN A 71 -7.22 30.29 30.49
N LEU A 72 -8.49 30.35 30.90
CA LEU A 72 -9.16 31.36 31.73
C LEU A 72 -8.29 32.61 32.01
N ASP A 73 -8.54 33.69 31.28
CA ASP A 73 -8.22 35.02 31.79
C ASP A 73 -9.00 35.22 33.11
N PRO A 74 -8.33 35.41 34.26
CA PRO A 74 -9.01 35.69 35.52
C PRO A 74 -9.41 37.18 35.53
N GLU A 75 -10.23 37.62 34.59
CA GLU A 75 -10.62 39.03 34.49
C GLU A 75 -11.75 39.41 35.48
N TYR A 76 -11.85 38.72 36.62
CA TYR A 76 -12.96 38.92 37.55
C TYR A 76 -12.62 39.00 39.05
N TYR A 77 -11.37 38.75 39.50
CA TYR A 77 -11.06 38.82 40.94
C TYR A 77 -9.68 39.35 41.36
N GLY A 78 -8.85 39.88 40.46
CA GLY A 78 -7.60 40.54 40.87
C GLY A 78 -6.59 39.63 41.59
N ILE A 79 -6.67 38.31 41.37
CA ILE A 79 -5.71 37.32 41.87
C ILE A 79 -4.92 36.77 40.67
N ILE A 80 -3.59 36.89 40.72
CA ILE A 80 -2.66 36.50 39.65
C ILE A 80 -2.51 34.96 39.65
N ILE A 81 -2.94 34.29 38.58
CA ILE A 81 -2.49 32.94 38.23
C ILE A 81 -1.49 33.08 37.05
N PRO A 82 -0.21 32.69 37.20
CA PRO A 82 0.88 33.22 36.37
C PRO A 82 1.20 32.45 35.08
N GLN A 83 0.49 31.37 34.73
CA GLN A 83 0.84 30.56 33.55
C GLN A 83 -0.27 30.57 32.49
N ARG A 84 -0.02 31.38 31.44
CA ARG A 84 -0.81 31.43 30.22
C ARG A 84 -0.38 30.32 29.27
N ILE A 85 -1.05 29.17 29.41
CA ILE A 85 -0.83 27.96 28.58
C ILE A 85 -1.74 28.05 27.36
N VAL A 86 -1.20 27.85 26.15
CA VAL A 86 -1.99 27.82 24.93
C VAL A 86 -2.83 26.55 24.92
N ARG A 87 -4.15 26.73 24.76
CA ARG A 87 -5.11 25.63 24.69
C ARG A 87 -5.65 25.41 23.29
N SER A 88 -5.78 26.48 22.52
CA SER A 88 -6.27 26.37 21.16
C SER A 88 -5.55 27.32 20.21
N ILE A 89 -5.28 26.81 19.00
CA ILE A 89 -4.79 27.56 17.85
C ILE A 89 -5.81 27.37 16.72
N GLN A 90 -6.46 28.47 16.32
CA GLN A 90 -7.57 28.55 15.38
C GLN A 90 -7.17 29.46 14.22
N LEU A 91 -6.55 28.88 13.19
CA LEU A 91 -6.01 29.60 12.03
C LEU A 91 -6.73 29.19 10.73
N ALA A 92 -8.01 28.84 10.83
CA ALA A 92 -8.79 28.40 9.70
C ALA A 92 -9.03 29.52 8.67
N ASN A 93 -9.04 29.18 7.38
CA ASN A 93 -9.36 30.07 6.26
C ASN A 93 -8.52 31.36 6.21
N MET A 94 -7.22 31.27 6.51
CA MET A 94 -6.30 32.40 6.53
C MET A 94 -5.42 32.50 5.28
N GLY A 95 -5.49 31.53 4.37
CA GLY A 95 -4.63 31.48 3.17
C GLY A 95 -3.17 31.17 3.49
N LEU A 96 -2.94 30.50 4.61
CA LEU A 96 -1.60 30.12 5.08
C LEU A 96 -1.02 29.01 4.21
N LYS A 97 0.28 29.08 3.96
CA LYS A 97 1.07 28.15 3.15
C LYS A 97 2.17 27.50 3.98
N GLY A 98 2.90 26.57 3.37
CA GLY A 98 4.03 25.87 3.99
C GLY A 98 3.69 24.42 4.33
N GLU A 99 4.36 23.88 5.33
CA GLU A 99 4.16 22.51 5.83
C GLU A 99 3.47 22.53 7.21
N PHE A 100 3.18 21.34 7.75
CA PHE A 100 2.72 21.22 9.14
C PHE A 100 3.74 21.89 10.10
N PRO A 101 3.29 22.76 11.02
CA PRO A 101 4.18 23.60 11.80
C PRO A 101 5.13 22.80 12.71
N ARG A 102 6.42 23.11 12.64
CA ARG A 102 7.46 22.55 13.51
C ARG A 102 7.45 23.28 14.86
N GLY A 103 7.90 22.64 15.92
CA GLY A 103 7.95 23.24 17.25
C GLY A 103 6.61 23.24 17.98
N ILE A 104 5.54 22.67 17.37
CA ILE A 104 4.23 22.55 18.01
C ILE A 104 4.26 21.61 19.22
N GLU A 105 5.25 20.70 19.27
CA GLU A 105 5.58 19.85 20.41
C GLU A 105 5.86 20.64 21.70
N ASN A 106 6.28 21.90 21.58
CA ASN A 106 6.53 22.77 22.73
C ASN A 106 5.24 23.34 23.34
N CYS A 107 4.11 23.30 22.62
CA CYS A 107 2.78 23.64 23.12
C CYS A 107 2.17 22.44 23.84
N THR A 108 2.78 22.01 24.96
CA THR A 108 2.39 20.78 25.67
C THR A 108 0.94 20.79 26.18
N GLY A 109 0.38 21.99 26.38
CA GLY A 109 -1.00 22.18 26.81
C GLY A 109 -2.05 22.28 25.70
N LEU A 110 -1.67 22.14 24.43
CA LEU A 110 -2.57 22.34 23.28
C LEU A 110 -3.63 21.22 23.22
N LEU A 111 -4.89 21.64 23.21
CA LEU A 111 -6.06 20.75 23.16
C LEU A 111 -6.76 20.81 21.80
N SER A 112 -6.66 21.92 21.08
CA SER A 112 -7.38 22.11 19.83
C SER A 112 -6.52 22.85 18.81
N LEU A 113 -6.33 22.22 17.65
CA LEU A 113 -5.62 22.78 16.51
C LEU A 113 -6.54 22.77 15.29
N ASP A 114 -6.87 23.95 14.79
CA ASP A 114 -7.59 24.12 13.53
C ASP A 114 -6.74 24.91 12.53
N LEU A 115 -6.30 24.22 11.48
CA LEU A 115 -5.59 24.79 10.35
C LEU A 115 -6.37 24.61 9.04
N SER A 116 -7.69 24.37 9.12
CA SER A 116 -8.51 24.03 7.96
C SER A 116 -8.69 25.18 6.96
N GLY A 117 -8.90 24.86 5.69
CA GLY A 117 -9.15 25.86 4.65
C GLY A 117 -7.93 26.73 4.34
N ASN A 118 -6.74 26.15 4.40
CA ASN A 118 -5.48 26.80 4.05
C ASN A 118 -4.82 26.09 2.85
N GLU A 119 -3.61 26.51 2.50
CA GLU A 119 -2.79 25.91 1.44
C GLU A 119 -1.60 25.12 2.02
N ILE A 120 -1.79 24.47 3.19
CA ILE A 120 -0.75 23.69 3.85
C ILE A 120 -0.49 22.41 3.06
N SER A 121 0.79 22.13 2.82
CA SER A 121 1.29 21.04 1.99
C SER A 121 2.23 20.12 2.79
N GLY A 122 2.90 19.18 2.11
CA GLY A 122 3.74 18.17 2.78
C GLY A 122 2.92 17.04 3.38
N SER A 123 3.47 16.35 4.37
CA SER A 123 2.83 15.20 5.05
C SER A 123 2.55 15.49 6.51
N ILE A 124 1.55 14.80 7.08
CA ILE A 124 1.32 14.80 8.53
C ILE A 124 2.55 14.13 9.20
N PRO A 125 3.17 14.74 10.22
CA PRO A 125 4.35 14.18 10.88
C PRO A 125 4.11 12.77 11.43
N HIS A 126 5.08 11.88 11.23
CA HIS A 126 5.00 10.49 11.70
C HIS A 126 4.91 10.36 13.22
N ASN A 127 5.32 11.37 13.98
CA ASN A 127 5.30 11.43 15.43
C ASN A 127 4.24 12.43 15.96
N ILE A 128 3.06 12.46 15.32
CA ILE A 128 1.99 13.41 15.67
C ILE A 128 1.53 13.29 17.13
N ASN A 129 1.61 12.11 17.73
CA ASN A 129 1.30 11.85 19.12
C ASN A 129 2.30 12.53 20.09
N GLU A 130 3.56 12.64 19.70
CA GLU A 130 4.58 13.37 20.48
C GLU A 130 4.43 14.87 20.30
N ALA A 131 4.09 15.30 19.08
CA ALA A 131 3.85 16.70 18.75
C ALA A 131 2.59 17.25 19.44
N LEU A 132 1.56 16.42 19.60
CA LEU A 132 0.24 16.80 20.11
C LEU A 132 -0.27 15.79 21.16
N PRO A 133 0.40 15.66 22.32
CA PRO A 133 0.10 14.59 23.28
C PRO A 133 -1.26 14.73 23.97
N SER A 134 -1.82 15.95 24.02
CA SER A 134 -3.07 16.25 24.72
C SER A 134 -4.21 16.67 23.78
N VAL A 135 -4.05 16.50 22.46
CA VAL A 135 -5.03 17.00 21.49
C VAL A 135 -6.38 16.29 21.60
N ILE A 136 -7.44 17.08 21.56
CA ILE A 136 -8.85 16.69 21.56
C ILE A 136 -9.46 16.94 20.18
N MET A 137 -9.13 18.07 19.55
CA MET A 137 -9.58 18.43 18.21
C MET A 137 -8.39 18.70 17.31
N LEU A 138 -8.30 17.97 16.21
CA LEU A 138 -7.38 18.21 15.11
C LEU A 138 -8.16 18.38 13.80
N ASN A 139 -8.17 19.60 13.28
CA ASN A 139 -8.83 19.92 12.02
C ASN A 139 -7.79 20.42 11.00
N LEU A 140 -7.51 19.58 10.02
CA LEU A 140 -6.58 19.85 8.91
C LEU A 140 -7.28 19.78 7.55
N SER A 141 -8.62 19.82 7.53
CA SER A 141 -9.39 19.67 6.30
C SER A 141 -9.17 20.81 5.33
N ASN A 142 -9.49 20.60 4.04
CA ASN A 142 -9.40 21.61 3.00
C ASN A 142 -7.99 22.23 2.92
N ASN A 143 -7.00 21.36 2.73
CA ASN A 143 -5.59 21.71 2.56
C ASN A 143 -4.99 20.93 1.37
N GLN A 144 -3.68 20.99 1.21
CA GLN A 144 -2.92 20.27 0.18
C GLN A 144 -2.04 19.16 0.77
N LEU A 145 -2.39 18.64 1.95
CA LEU A 145 -1.63 17.59 2.63
C LEU A 145 -1.60 16.31 1.79
N SER A 146 -0.46 15.62 1.82
CA SER A 146 -0.16 14.45 1.01
C SER A 146 0.55 13.37 1.83
N GLY A 147 0.79 12.20 1.24
CA GLY A 147 1.34 11.06 1.98
C GLY A 147 0.26 10.28 2.74
N GLU A 148 0.70 9.44 3.67
CA GLU A 148 -0.18 8.54 4.44
C GLU A 148 -0.61 9.16 5.76
N ILE A 149 -1.73 8.70 6.31
CA ILE A 149 -2.11 9.02 7.69
C ILE A 149 -1.18 8.22 8.62
N PRO A 150 -0.38 8.88 9.48
CA PRO A 150 0.59 8.18 10.31
C PRO A 150 -0.10 7.30 11.35
N SER A 151 0.35 6.06 11.52
CA SER A 151 -0.22 5.11 12.48
C SER A 151 -0.13 5.57 13.94
N SER A 152 0.84 6.43 14.25
CA SER A 152 1.02 7.05 15.56
C SER A 152 -0.18 7.88 16.02
N ILE A 153 -1.05 8.30 15.09
CA ILE A 153 -2.29 9.01 15.45
C ILE A 153 -3.18 8.18 16.39
N GLY A 154 -3.09 6.84 16.34
CA GLY A 154 -3.80 5.95 17.27
C GLY A 154 -3.34 6.04 18.72
N SER A 155 -2.21 6.70 18.99
CA SER A 155 -1.71 6.99 20.34
C SER A 155 -2.20 8.34 20.91
N CYS A 156 -2.94 9.14 20.13
CA CYS A 156 -3.55 10.38 20.60
C CYS A 156 -4.85 10.10 21.38
N HIS A 157 -4.76 9.44 22.55
CA HIS A 157 -5.92 8.87 23.25
C HIS A 157 -7.05 9.85 23.63
N ASN A 158 -6.76 11.15 23.71
CA ASN A 158 -7.74 12.20 24.00
C ASN A 158 -8.46 12.73 22.76
N LEU A 159 -8.08 12.30 21.55
CA LEU A 159 -8.61 12.82 20.30
C LEU A 159 -10.10 12.43 20.14
N GLU A 160 -10.95 13.44 20.07
CA GLU A 160 -12.40 13.30 19.86
C GLU A 160 -12.81 13.68 18.44
N VAL A 161 -12.10 14.63 17.82
CA VAL A 161 -12.42 15.15 16.48
C VAL A 161 -11.18 15.14 15.62
N LEU A 162 -11.23 14.36 14.54
CA LEU A 162 -10.20 14.30 13.50
C LEU A 162 -10.82 14.60 12.14
N LYS A 163 -10.44 15.72 11.54
CA LYS A 163 -10.90 16.12 10.19
C LYS A 163 -9.71 16.27 9.25
N LEU A 164 -9.71 15.44 8.23
CA LEU A 164 -8.68 15.32 7.19
C LEU A 164 -9.28 15.40 5.78
N ASP A 165 -10.58 15.68 5.67
CA ASP A 165 -11.30 15.75 4.41
C ASP A 165 -10.71 16.81 3.46
N ASN A 166 -10.93 16.63 2.16
CA ASN A 166 -10.50 17.57 1.13
C ASN A 166 -8.98 17.83 1.15
N ASN A 167 -8.19 16.76 1.06
CA ASN A 167 -6.73 16.79 0.98
C ASN A 167 -6.25 15.86 -0.17
N ARG A 168 -4.94 15.64 -0.28
CA ARG A 168 -4.29 14.72 -1.24
C ARG A 168 -3.67 13.51 -0.53
N LEU A 169 -4.26 13.07 0.58
CA LEU A 169 -3.78 11.91 1.35
C LEU A 169 -3.98 10.62 0.55
N ARG A 170 -3.12 9.64 0.82
CA ARG A 170 -3.11 8.35 0.12
C ARG A 170 -2.80 7.19 1.06
N GLY A 171 -3.00 5.97 0.56
CA GLY A 171 -2.72 4.74 1.29
C GLY A 171 -3.91 4.24 2.11
N ARG A 172 -3.69 3.20 2.91
CA ARG A 172 -4.74 2.63 3.76
C ARG A 172 -4.93 3.48 5.01
N VAL A 173 -6.17 3.70 5.41
CA VAL A 173 -6.50 4.29 6.72
C VAL A 173 -5.92 3.38 7.83
N PRO A 174 -5.08 3.92 8.74
CA PRO A 174 -4.39 3.10 9.73
C PRO A 174 -5.38 2.47 10.71
N GLN A 175 -5.30 1.14 10.87
CA GLN A 175 -6.15 0.39 11.80
C GLN A 175 -6.01 0.89 13.25
N GLN A 176 -4.89 1.53 13.58
CA GLN A 176 -4.63 2.16 14.88
C GLN A 176 -5.64 3.26 15.22
N LEU A 177 -6.38 3.83 14.26
CA LEU A 177 -7.50 4.73 14.56
C LEU A 177 -8.57 4.05 15.42
N SER A 178 -8.73 2.73 15.33
CA SER A 178 -9.64 1.97 16.20
C SER A 178 -9.24 1.98 17.69
N GLN A 179 -8.00 2.36 18.02
CA GLN A 179 -7.51 2.48 19.39
C GLN A 179 -7.93 3.79 20.07
N LEU A 180 -8.47 4.73 19.29
CA LEU A 180 -8.95 6.02 19.79
C LEU A 180 -10.36 5.89 20.36
N ASN A 181 -10.45 5.42 21.60
CA ASN A 181 -11.73 5.20 22.29
C ASN A 181 -12.57 6.47 22.46
N SER A 182 -11.94 7.64 22.41
CA SER A 182 -12.60 8.95 22.55
C SER A 182 -13.06 9.52 21.21
N LEU A 183 -12.66 8.94 20.07
CA LEU A 183 -12.92 9.50 18.74
C LEU A 183 -14.41 9.43 18.42
N ARG A 184 -15.02 10.60 18.21
CA ARG A 184 -16.45 10.76 17.89
C ARG A 184 -16.67 11.17 16.44
N ILE A 185 -15.77 12.00 15.91
CA ILE A 185 -15.88 12.56 14.58
C ILE A 185 -14.59 12.24 13.84
N PHE A 186 -14.72 11.43 12.79
CA PHE A 186 -13.67 11.19 11.81
C PHE A 186 -14.22 11.55 10.43
N SER A 187 -13.53 12.44 9.71
CA SER A 187 -13.82 12.70 8.30
C SER A 187 -12.51 12.73 7.53
N ALA A 188 -12.47 11.96 6.45
CA ALA A 188 -11.34 11.87 5.54
C ALA A 188 -11.82 11.83 4.07
N ASP A 189 -13.05 12.28 3.84
CA ASP A 189 -13.69 12.30 2.53
C ASP A 189 -12.92 13.17 1.54
N ASN A 190 -13.12 12.93 0.24
CA ASN A 190 -12.42 13.67 -0.82
C ASN A 190 -10.87 13.63 -0.69
N ASN A 191 -10.33 12.46 -0.37
CA ASN A 191 -8.92 12.11 -0.51
C ASN A 191 -8.82 10.93 -1.49
N SER A 192 -8.57 11.20 -2.76
CA SER A 192 -8.68 10.20 -3.84
C SER A 192 -7.74 9.00 -3.71
N GLY A 193 -6.68 9.11 -2.89
CA GLY A 193 -5.73 8.03 -2.65
C GLY A 193 -6.00 7.22 -1.38
N LEU A 194 -6.94 7.62 -0.51
CA LEU A 194 -7.23 6.91 0.73
C LEU A 194 -8.21 5.76 0.50
N CYS A 195 -8.02 4.67 1.23
CA CYS A 195 -8.91 3.50 1.23
C CYS A 195 -8.84 2.71 2.55
N GLY A 196 -9.74 1.76 2.74
CA GLY A 196 -9.85 0.93 3.95
C GLY A 196 -10.75 1.53 5.02
N GLU A 197 -11.27 0.69 5.91
CA GLU A 197 -12.24 1.08 6.94
C GLU A 197 -11.79 2.32 7.74
N PRO A 198 -12.66 3.33 7.94
CA PRO A 198 -14.11 3.33 7.66
C PRO A 198 -14.48 3.82 6.25
N LEU A 199 -13.52 4.05 5.35
CA LEU A 199 -13.76 4.42 3.95
C LEU A 199 -14.04 3.18 3.08
N GLU A 200 -14.10 3.35 1.75
CA GLU A 200 -14.23 2.23 0.80
C GLU A 200 -12.99 1.33 0.83
N ASP A 201 -13.21 0.02 0.70
CA ASP A 201 -12.15 -0.98 0.63
C ASP A 201 -11.12 -0.71 -0.48
N CYS A 202 -9.86 -0.99 -0.16
CA CYS A 202 -8.76 -0.84 -1.11
C CYS A 202 -8.92 -1.82 -2.29
N LYS A 203 -8.95 -1.27 -3.52
CA LYS A 203 -9.21 -2.05 -4.75
C LYS A 203 -8.15 -3.12 -5.06
N GLU A 204 -6.94 -3.02 -4.48
CA GLU A 204 -5.86 -4.01 -4.67
C GLU A 204 -6.12 -5.38 -4.04
N ASP A 205 -7.05 -5.51 -3.09
CA ASP A 205 -7.28 -6.80 -2.39
C ASP A 205 -8.07 -7.81 -3.25
N ARG A 206 -8.63 -7.40 -4.40
CA ARG A 206 -9.49 -8.25 -5.24
C ARG A 206 -8.73 -9.22 -6.15
N TRP A 207 -7.52 -8.90 -6.62
CA TRP A 207 -6.78 -9.77 -7.54
C TRP A 207 -5.93 -10.81 -6.83
N ALA A 208 -5.43 -10.53 -5.62
CA ALA A 208 -4.65 -11.48 -4.83
C ALA A 208 -5.49 -12.70 -4.41
N ALA A 209 -6.75 -12.48 -4.00
CA ALA A 209 -7.67 -13.57 -3.64
C ALA A 209 -8.10 -14.42 -4.86
N PHE A 210 -8.30 -13.77 -6.01
CA PHE A 210 -8.63 -14.45 -7.26
C PHE A 210 -7.47 -15.31 -7.77
N GLU A 211 -6.23 -14.82 -7.67
CA GLU A 211 -5.03 -15.55 -8.11
C GLU A 211 -4.78 -16.84 -7.29
N VAL A 212 -5.06 -16.82 -5.98
CA VAL A 212 -4.98 -18.02 -5.13
C VAL A 212 -6.03 -19.06 -5.52
N SER A 213 -7.26 -18.64 -5.83
CA SER A 213 -8.32 -19.54 -6.29
C SER A 213 -8.03 -20.11 -7.69
N PHE A 214 -7.50 -19.29 -8.59
CA PHE A 214 -7.15 -19.70 -9.95
C PHE A 214 -5.97 -20.69 -9.98
N LYS A 215 -4.92 -20.48 -9.16
CA LYS A 215 -3.78 -21.41 -9.05
C LYS A 215 -4.20 -22.79 -8.53
N ARG A 216 -5.06 -22.85 -7.51
CA ARG A 216 -5.62 -24.13 -7.01
C ARG A 216 -6.48 -24.84 -8.06
N GLY A 217 -7.24 -24.11 -8.87
CA GLY A 217 -8.03 -24.69 -9.96
C GLY A 217 -7.17 -25.32 -11.07
N PHE A 218 -6.04 -24.68 -11.40
CA PHE A 218 -5.17 -25.14 -12.48
C PHE A 218 -4.38 -26.41 -12.12
N GLU A 219 -3.90 -26.52 -10.88
CA GLU A 219 -3.18 -27.72 -10.42
C GLU A 219 -4.07 -28.96 -10.39
N VAL A 220 -5.31 -28.84 -9.92
CA VAL A 220 -6.26 -29.95 -9.87
C VAL A 220 -6.69 -30.36 -11.28
N GLY A 221 -6.92 -29.39 -12.17
CA GLY A 221 -7.30 -29.65 -13.56
C GLY A 221 -6.24 -30.41 -14.34
N PHE A 222 -4.99 -29.93 -14.32
CA PHE A 222 -3.88 -30.56 -15.06
C PHE A 222 -3.60 -31.98 -14.58
N GLY A 223 -3.68 -32.23 -13.27
CA GLY A 223 -3.51 -33.57 -12.71
C GLY A 223 -4.54 -34.57 -13.24
N VAL A 224 -5.80 -34.17 -13.41
CA VAL A 224 -6.85 -35.06 -13.93
C VAL A 224 -6.63 -35.33 -15.42
N PHE A 225 -6.35 -34.30 -16.23
CA PHE A 225 -6.12 -34.46 -17.67
C PHE A 225 -4.88 -35.32 -17.98
N ALA A 226 -3.77 -35.10 -17.27
CA ALA A 226 -2.57 -35.91 -17.40
C ALA A 226 -2.82 -37.39 -17.01
N SER A 227 -3.61 -37.63 -15.97
CA SER A 227 -3.95 -38.99 -15.53
C SER A 227 -4.82 -39.73 -16.54
N LEU A 228 -5.83 -39.06 -17.10
CA LEU A 228 -6.69 -39.65 -18.13
C LEU A 228 -5.93 -39.91 -19.43
N TYR A 229 -5.06 -38.98 -19.82
CA TYR A 229 -4.24 -39.12 -21.02
C TYR A 229 -3.26 -40.30 -20.92
N THR A 230 -2.59 -40.46 -19.78
CA THR A 230 -1.66 -41.58 -19.55
C THR A 230 -2.39 -42.93 -19.47
N ALA A 231 -3.57 -42.99 -18.84
CA ALA A 231 -4.40 -44.19 -18.83
C ALA A 231 -4.86 -44.60 -20.25
N PHE A 232 -5.29 -43.62 -21.06
CA PHE A 232 -5.69 -43.86 -22.44
C PHE A 232 -4.51 -44.36 -23.30
N LEU A 233 -3.34 -43.73 -23.15
CA LEU A 233 -2.12 -44.14 -23.85
C LEU A 233 -1.70 -45.56 -23.46
N MET A 234 -1.75 -45.89 -22.16
CA MET A 234 -1.41 -47.23 -21.67
C MET A 234 -2.39 -48.29 -22.20
N TYR A 235 -3.70 -47.99 -22.20
CA TYR A 235 -4.71 -48.87 -22.78
C TYR A 235 -4.48 -49.12 -24.27
N TYR A 236 -4.18 -48.07 -25.04
CA TYR A 236 -3.88 -48.17 -26.46
C TYR A 236 -2.64 -49.03 -26.73
N ILE A 237 -1.56 -48.85 -25.97
CA ILE A 237 -0.35 -49.67 -26.08
C ILE A 237 -0.65 -51.14 -25.77
N LEU A 238 -1.39 -51.42 -24.69
CA LEU A 238 -1.83 -52.78 -24.35
C LEU A 238 -2.64 -53.44 -25.45
N TRP A 239 -3.56 -52.69 -26.06
CA TRP A 239 -4.39 -53.18 -27.17
C TRP A 239 -3.54 -53.56 -28.40
N VAL A 240 -2.55 -52.73 -28.77
CA VAL A 240 -1.61 -53.01 -29.87
C VAL A 240 -0.74 -54.24 -29.56
N VAL A 241 -0.22 -54.37 -28.34
CA VAL A 241 0.62 -55.51 -27.94
C VAL A 241 -0.17 -56.81 -27.89
N LEU A 242 -1.40 -56.79 -27.37
CA LEU A 242 -2.27 -57.96 -27.37
C LEU A 242 -2.75 -58.33 -28.77
N GLY A 243 -3.05 -57.33 -29.61
CA GLY A 243 -3.42 -57.53 -31.02
C GLY A 243 -2.30 -58.19 -31.82
N SER A 244 -1.06 -57.71 -31.67
CA SER A 244 0.12 -58.30 -32.32
C SER A 244 0.45 -59.71 -31.81
N LYS A 245 0.28 -59.98 -30.51
CA LYS A 245 0.40 -61.34 -29.95
C LYS A 245 -0.67 -62.29 -30.48
N LYS A 246 -1.92 -61.82 -30.62
CA LYS A 246 -3.01 -62.62 -31.18
C LYS A 246 -2.70 -63.01 -32.62
N MET A 247 -2.25 -62.06 -33.45
CA MET A 247 -1.83 -62.32 -34.82
C MET A 247 -0.69 -63.35 -34.89
N MET A 248 0.35 -63.21 -34.06
CA MET A 248 1.46 -64.19 -34.00
C MET A 248 1.01 -65.60 -33.58
N MET A 249 0.02 -65.72 -32.67
CA MET A 249 -0.51 -67.01 -32.23
C MET A 249 -1.36 -67.68 -33.33
N GLU A 250 -2.15 -66.89 -34.07
CA GLU A 250 -2.91 -67.34 -35.24
C GLU A 250 -1.97 -67.89 -36.33
N THR A 251 -0.91 -67.16 -36.69
CA THR A 251 0.09 -67.59 -37.68
C THR A 251 0.84 -68.86 -37.25
N ARG A 252 1.17 -68.99 -35.95
CA ARG A 252 1.78 -70.23 -35.42
C ARG A 252 0.82 -71.42 -35.45
N ARG A 253 -0.48 -71.18 -35.28
CA ARG A 253 -1.51 -72.22 -35.34
C ARG A 253 -1.72 -72.69 -36.79
N GLU A 254 -1.81 -71.77 -37.74
CA GLU A 254 -1.87 -72.08 -39.18
C GLU A 254 -0.61 -72.84 -39.65
N SER A 255 0.57 -72.45 -39.16
CA SER A 255 1.82 -73.18 -39.45
C SER A 255 1.83 -74.62 -38.89
N ARG A 256 1.18 -74.88 -37.74
CA ARG A 256 1.02 -76.25 -37.20
C ARG A 256 -0.03 -77.06 -37.95
N GLU A 257 -1.14 -76.44 -38.36
CA GLU A 257 -2.18 -77.10 -39.16
C GLU A 257 -1.69 -77.45 -40.58
N ASN A 258 -0.85 -76.60 -41.19
CA ASN A 258 -0.26 -76.89 -42.51
C ASN A 258 0.88 -77.94 -42.46
N LYS A 259 1.63 -78.03 -41.36
CA LYS A 259 2.62 -79.11 -41.17
C LYS A 259 2.01 -80.51 -41.02
N GLY A 260 0.70 -80.62 -40.78
CA GLY A 260 -0.02 -81.90 -40.71
C GLY A 260 -0.56 -82.40 -42.05
N LYS A 261 -0.41 -81.63 -43.14
CA LYS A 261 -1.02 -81.94 -44.45
C LYS A 261 -0.02 -82.21 -45.58
N GLU A 262 1.27 -82.30 -45.29
CA GLU A 262 2.30 -82.50 -46.31
C GLU A 262 2.72 -83.99 -46.38
N VAL A 263 1.81 -84.83 -46.88
CA VAL A 263 2.13 -86.10 -47.55
C VAL A 263 1.22 -86.21 -48.77
N ASP A 264 1.82 -86.52 -49.92
CA ASP A 264 1.27 -86.71 -51.25
C ASP A 264 0.91 -85.45 -52.06
N GLN A 265 1.89 -84.95 -52.83
CA GLN A 265 1.75 -84.92 -54.29
C GLN A 265 3.08 -84.59 -54.99
N VAL A 266 3.60 -85.58 -55.71
CA VAL A 266 4.65 -85.46 -56.73
C VAL A 266 4.01 -84.98 -58.03
N THR A 267 4.53 -83.93 -58.66
CA THR A 267 4.62 -83.83 -60.14
C THR A 267 5.50 -82.67 -60.62
N TYR A 268 6.64 -83.07 -61.20
CA TYR A 268 7.45 -82.51 -62.30
C TYR A 268 7.40 -81.01 -62.71
N TRP A 269 8.61 -80.44 -62.79
CA TRP A 269 9.01 -79.21 -63.50
C TRP A 269 9.28 -79.46 -65.01
N PRO A 270 9.35 -78.42 -65.88
CA PRO A 270 10.68 -77.81 -66.14
C PRO A 270 10.71 -76.28 -66.39
N THR A 271 11.66 -75.65 -65.68
CA THR A 271 12.68 -74.63 -66.07
C THR A 271 12.37 -73.47 -67.04
N LYS A 272 12.62 -72.23 -66.56
CA LYS A 272 13.67 -71.32 -67.10
C LYS A 272 13.92 -70.09 -66.20
N GLY A 273 15.22 -69.84 -65.96
CA GLY A 273 15.98 -68.64 -65.52
C GLY A 273 15.24 -67.52 -64.78
N VAL A 274 15.54 -67.19 -63.53
CA VAL A 274 16.79 -66.70 -62.90
C VAL A 274 17.16 -65.24 -63.26
N HIS A 275 17.04 -64.41 -62.22
CA HIS A 275 17.66 -63.11 -61.88
C HIS A 275 16.97 -61.77 -62.19
N GLN A 276 16.94 -60.96 -61.11
CA GLN A 276 16.63 -59.53 -60.94
C GLN A 276 15.13 -59.19 -60.94
N GLU A 277 14.41 -59.24 -59.80
CA GLU A 277 14.63 -58.57 -58.50
C GLU A 277 14.63 -57.03 -58.61
N GLU A 278 13.71 -56.45 -57.83
CA GLU A 278 13.73 -55.08 -57.32
C GLU A 278 13.71 -53.91 -58.32
N SER A 279 12.50 -53.42 -58.64
CA SER A 279 12.26 -51.98 -58.93
C SER A 279 10.79 -51.62 -59.26
N ILE A 280 9.87 -52.57 -59.41
CA ILE A 280 8.51 -52.30 -59.95
C ILE A 280 7.38 -52.46 -58.91
N LYS A 281 7.62 -52.13 -57.65
CA LYS A 281 6.52 -51.92 -56.67
C LYS A 281 6.59 -50.62 -55.88
N GLU A 282 7.52 -49.72 -56.20
CA GLU A 282 7.56 -48.36 -55.63
C GLU A 282 6.84 -47.30 -56.47
N CYS A 283 6.09 -47.66 -57.52
CA CYS A 283 5.35 -46.68 -58.34
C CYS A 283 3.86 -47.00 -58.53
N LYS A 284 3.21 -47.61 -57.53
CA LYS A 284 1.74 -47.73 -57.49
C LYS A 284 1.13 -47.37 -56.14
N MET A 285 1.54 -46.25 -55.55
CA MET A 285 0.67 -45.48 -54.66
C MET A 285 1.17 -44.04 -54.45
N ALA A 286 1.36 -43.32 -55.56
CA ALA A 286 1.53 -41.87 -55.56
C ALA A 286 0.72 -41.28 -56.71
N ASN A 287 -0.61 -41.32 -56.59
CA ASN A 287 -1.51 -40.69 -57.57
C ASN A 287 -1.72 -39.19 -57.29
N TYR A 288 -0.72 -38.55 -56.71
CA TYR A 288 -0.60 -37.11 -56.57
C TYR A 288 0.88 -36.78 -56.77
N LEU A 289 1.18 -35.93 -57.76
CA LEU A 289 2.51 -35.44 -58.20
C LEU A 289 3.10 -36.04 -59.51
N ILE A 290 2.26 -36.36 -60.50
CA ILE A 290 2.70 -36.35 -61.91
C ILE A 290 2.75 -34.89 -62.40
N HIS A 291 3.81 -34.17 -62.01
CA HIS A 291 4.19 -32.90 -62.63
C HIS A 291 5.67 -32.86 -63.01
N ARG A 292 6.36 -34.00 -63.16
CA ARG A 292 7.81 -33.99 -63.45
C ARG A 292 8.34 -34.68 -64.69
N PHE A 293 7.61 -35.46 -65.51
CA PHE A 293 8.20 -35.94 -66.77
C PHE A 293 7.16 -36.09 -67.91
N PRO A 294 7.34 -35.45 -69.10
CA PRO A 294 6.31 -35.35 -70.14
C PRO A 294 6.14 -36.57 -71.06
N SER A 295 6.82 -37.69 -70.82
CA SER A 295 6.97 -38.77 -71.82
C SER A 295 5.85 -39.84 -71.82
N CYS A 296 4.81 -39.72 -71.00
CA CYS A 296 3.74 -40.71 -70.89
C CYS A 296 2.46 -40.38 -71.69
N ARG A 297 2.50 -39.45 -72.64
CA ARG A 297 1.28 -38.94 -73.32
C ARG A 297 0.87 -39.67 -74.61
N GLU A 298 1.51 -40.77 -75.00
CA GLU A 298 1.20 -41.45 -76.28
C GLU A 298 0.53 -42.84 -76.16
N TRP A 299 0.15 -43.29 -74.97
CA TRP A 299 -0.33 -44.68 -74.77
C TRP A 299 -1.68 -44.83 -74.06
N LEU A 300 -2.60 -43.87 -74.24
CA LEU A 300 -3.98 -44.02 -73.77
C LEU A 300 -4.96 -43.95 -74.97
N PRO A 301 -5.81 -44.97 -75.18
CA PRO A 301 -6.74 -45.04 -76.33
C PRO A 301 -7.84 -43.97 -76.25
N LYS A 302 -8.28 -43.52 -77.45
CA LYS A 302 -9.04 -42.30 -77.77
C LYS A 302 -10.20 -41.92 -76.85
#